data_AF-A0A8J5VCN7-F1
#
_entry.id   AF-A0A8J5VCN7-F1
#
_cell.length_a   1.000
_cell.length_b   1.000
_cell.length_c   1.000
_cell.angle_alpha   90.00
_cell.angle_beta   90.00
_cell.angle_gamma   90.00
#
_symmetry.space_group_name_H-M   'P 1'
#
loop_
_entity.id
_entity.type
_entity.pdbx_description
1 polymer ?
#
loop_
_entity_poly.entity_id
_entity_poly.type
_entity_poly.pdbx_seq_one_letter_code
_entity_poly.pdbx_strand_id
1 'polypeptide(L)' 'MSFPSKEERLNCWGSRDEYWNCLDSKSETECKELRKQYEKFCSPQWVKHFDRKREYLKFKEKIEQEGYVDSHLPKSTV' A
#
# COMPACT_ATOMS: atom_id res chain seq x y z
N MET A 1 16.65 15.31 -12.61
CA MET A 1 15.29 14.78 -12.37
C MET A 1 14.35 15.96 -12.25
N SER A 2 13.25 15.97 -13.01
CA SER A 2 12.27 17.04 -12.95
C SER A 2 11.35 16.83 -11.75
N PHE A 3 11.03 17.91 -11.03
CA PHE A 3 10.04 17.86 -9.98
C PHE A 3 8.65 17.74 -10.62
N PRO A 4 7.82 16.75 -10.23
CA PRO A 4 6.50 16.61 -10.81
C PRO A 4 5.63 17.83 -10.49
N SER A 5 4.93 18.31 -11.50
CA SER A 5 3.95 19.39 -11.41
C SER A 5 2.83 19.03 -10.44
N LYS A 6 2.02 20.02 -10.04
CA LYS A 6 0.86 19.75 -9.17
C LYS A 6 -0.10 18.73 -9.81
N GLU A 7 -0.32 18.85 -11.11
CA GLU A 7 -1.23 17.97 -11.86
C GLU A 7 -0.70 16.53 -11.93
N GLU A 8 0.58 16.33 -12.24
CA GLU A 8 1.21 15.00 -12.25
C GLU A 8 1.13 14.33 -10.87
N ARG A 9 1.29 15.11 -9.80
CA ARG A 9 1.14 14.60 -8.43
C ARG A 9 -0.28 14.15 -8.12
N LEU A 10 -1.27 14.93 -8.53
CA LEU A 10 -2.68 14.57 -8.36
C LEU A 10 -3.04 13.30 -9.14
N ASN A 11 -2.59 13.18 -10.39
CA ASN A 11 -2.81 11.99 -11.20
C ASN A 11 -2.18 10.74 -10.55
N CYS A 12 -0.93 10.85 -10.09
CA CYS A 12 -0.26 9.78 -9.38
C CYS A 12 -1.02 9.36 -8.10
N TRP A 13 -1.40 10.32 -7.25
CA TRP A 13 -2.13 10.01 -6.01
C TRP A 13 -3.51 9.41 -6.29
N GLY A 14 -4.21 9.89 -7.32
CA GLY A 14 -5.48 9.32 -7.76
C GLY A 14 -5.34 7.85 -8.18
N SER A 15 -4.39 7.53 -9.08
CA SER A 15 -4.15 6.15 -9.49
C SER A 15 -3.68 5.25 -8.34
N ARG A 16 -2.92 5.79 -7.38
CA ARG A 16 -2.57 5.08 -6.15
C ARG A 16 -3.82 4.70 -5.37
N ASP A 17 -4.71 5.66 -5.13
CA ASP A 17 -5.90 5.45 -4.30
C ASP A 17 -6.87 4.48 -4.95
N GLU A 18 -7.07 4.55 -6.27
CA GLU A 18 -7.84 3.56 -7.02
C GLU A 18 -7.26 2.15 -6.90
N TYR A 19 -5.94 2.01 -7.06
CA TYR A 19 -5.26 0.72 -6.91
C TYR A 19 -5.39 0.18 -5.48
N TRP A 20 -5.19 1.01 -4.45
CA TRP A 20 -5.30 0.59 -3.05
C TRP A 20 -6.72 0.20 -2.67
N ASN A 21 -7.71 0.97 -3.10
CA ASN A 21 -9.13 0.64 -2.91
C ASN A 21 -9.49 -0.70 -3.54
N CYS A 22 -8.93 -0.99 -4.73
CA CYS A 22 -9.09 -2.30 -5.36
C CYS A 22 -8.49 -3.41 -4.50
N LEU A 23 -7.26 -3.25 -3.99
CA LEU A 23 -6.59 -4.24 -3.15
C LEU A 23 -7.24 -4.46 -1.78
N ASP A 24 -8.04 -3.50 -1.31
CA ASP A 24 -8.81 -3.66 -0.07
C ASP A 24 -10.07 -4.50 -0.28
N SER A 25 -10.58 -4.55 -1.51
CA SER A 25 -11.81 -5.29 -1.86
C SER A 25 -11.55 -6.60 -2.61
N LYS A 26 -10.43 -6.71 -3.32
CA LYS A 26 -10.12 -7.76 -4.30
C LYS A 26 -8.67 -8.24 -4.18
N SER A 27 -8.34 -9.26 -4.97
CA SER A 27 -6.98 -9.80 -5.05
C SER A 27 -6.04 -8.96 -5.95
N GLU A 28 -4.73 -9.09 -5.73
CA GLU A 28 -3.72 -8.40 -6.56
C GLU A 28 -3.83 -8.72 -8.06
N THR A 29 -4.27 -9.94 -8.40
CA THR A 29 -4.41 -10.37 -9.80
C THR A 29 -5.51 -9.62 -10.52
N GLU A 30 -6.61 -9.31 -9.85
CA GLU A 30 -7.72 -8.52 -10.38
C GLU A 30 -7.36 -7.04 -10.50
N CYS A 31 -6.47 -6.54 -9.63
CA CYS A 31 -6.04 -5.16 -9.61
C CYS A 31 -4.82 -4.87 -10.50
N LYS A 32 -4.37 -5.83 -11.32
CA LYS A 32 -3.18 -5.69 -12.20
C LYS A 32 -3.26 -4.51 -13.16
N GLU A 33 -4.43 -4.20 -13.69
CA GLU A 33 -4.55 -3.08 -14.64
C GLU A 33 -4.43 -1.72 -13.94
N LEU A 34 -5.02 -1.59 -12.75
CA LEU A 34 -4.84 -0.41 -11.89
C LEU A 34 -3.39 -0.28 -11.43
N ARG A 35 -2.69 -1.41 -11.20
CA ARG A 35 -1.26 -1.40 -10.90
C ARG A 35 -0.44 -0.78 -12.02
N LYS A 36 -0.71 -1.12 -13.28
CA LYS A 36 -0.01 -0.54 -14.43
C LYS A 36 -0.25 0.96 -14.55
N GLN A 37 -1.48 1.42 -14.30
CA GLN A 37 -1.79 2.85 -14.33
C GLN A 37 -1.03 3.59 -13.21
N TYR A 38 -1.04 3.03 -12.01
CA TYR A 38 -0.30 3.56 -10.88
C TYR A 38 1.21 3.67 -11.16
N GLU A 39 1.84 2.63 -11.72
CA GLU A 39 3.26 2.67 -12.11
C GLU A 39 3.55 3.60 -13.30
N LYS A 40 2.56 3.86 -14.17
CA LYS A 40 2.69 4.78 -15.29
C LYS A 40 2.65 6.24 -14.84
N PHE A 41 1.74 6.58 -13.92
CA PHE A 41 1.55 7.97 -13.48
C PHE A 41 2.46 8.37 -12.31
N CYS A 42 2.96 7.41 -11.55
CA CYS A 42 3.86 7.66 -10.43
C CYS A 42 5.31 7.36 -10.78
N SER A 43 6.24 8.15 -10.21
CA SER A 43 7.65 7.80 -10.29
C SER A 43 7.95 6.48 -9.56
N PRO A 44 8.95 5.69 -10.00
CA PRO A 44 9.31 4.44 -9.35
C PRO A 44 9.68 4.59 -7.87
N GLN A 45 10.26 5.73 -7.48
CA GLN A 45 10.60 6.02 -6.09
C GLN A 45 9.34 6.19 -5.23
N TRP A 46 8.33 6.87 -5.77
CA TRP A 46 7.06 7.07 -5.08
C TRP A 46 6.27 5.77 -4.98
N VAL A 47 6.23 4.99 -6.05
CA VAL A 47 5.61 3.66 -6.05
C VAL A 47 6.20 2.81 -4.93
N LYS A 48 7.53 2.69 -4.86
CA LYS A 48 8.22 1.94 -3.82
C LYS A 48 7.94 2.47 -2.41
N HIS A 49 7.91 3.79 -2.23
CA HIS A 49 7.63 4.40 -0.93
C HIS A 49 6.21 4.11 -0.46
N PHE A 50 5.23 4.31 -1.34
CA PHE A 50 3.83 4.10 -1.05
C PHE A 50 3.51 2.61 -0.84
N ASP A 51 4.06 1.71 -1.65
CA ASP A 51 3.86 0.26 -1.46
C ASP A 51 4.28 -0.19 -0.06
N ARG A 52 5.49 0.22 0.39
CA ARG A 52 5.96 -0.02 1.76
C ARG A 52 5.06 0.61 2.82
N LYS A 53 4.56 1.82 2.57
CA LYS A 53 3.64 2.50 3.47
C LYS A 53 2.33 1.71 3.61
N ARG A 54 1.79 1.14 2.52
CA ARG A 54 0.59 0.31 2.56
C ARG A 54 0.82 -0.96 3.38
N GLU A 55 1.92 -1.66 3.16
CA GLU A 55 2.29 -2.86 3.93
C GLU A 55 2.35 -2.56 5.43
N TYR A 56 3.00 -1.46 5.81
CA TYR A 56 3.05 -1.02 7.20
C TYR A 56 1.66 -0.71 7.76
N LEU A 57 0.81 0.00 7.00
CA LEU A 57 -0.56 0.31 7.44
C LEU A 57 -1.39 -0.95 7.64
N LYS A 58 -1.29 -1.93 6.74
CA LYS A 58 -1.98 -3.22 6.88
C LYS A 58 -1.44 -4.05 8.03
N PHE A 59 -0.13 -4.02 8.27
CA PHE A 59 0.47 -4.65 9.44
C PHE A 59 -0.03 -3.99 10.73
N LYS A 60 -0.02 -2.66 10.79
CA LYS A 60 -0.52 -1.89 11.93
C LYS A 60 -1.99 -2.19 12.21
N GLU A 61 -2.84 -2.18 11.18
CA GLU A 61 -4.26 -2.51 11.27
C GLU A 61 -4.48 -3.90 11.88
N LYS A 62 -3.71 -4.91 11.44
CA LYS A 62 -3.76 -6.26 12.02
C LYS A 62 -3.36 -6.30 13.49
N ILE A 63 -2.27 -5.64 13.86
CA ILE A 63 -1.81 -5.58 15.27
C ILE A 63 -2.83 -4.87 16.16
N GLU A 64 -3.49 -3.82 15.65
CA GLU A 64 -4.55 -3.10 16.39
C GLU A 64 -5.82 -3.95 16.56
N GLN A 65 -6.18 -4.77 15.56
CA GLN A 65 -7.37 -5.64 15.62
C GLN A 65 -7.15 -6.94 16.40
N GLU A 66 -6.03 -7.62 16.19
CA GLU A 66 -5.74 -8.95 16.74
C GLU A 66 -4.91 -8.89 18.04
N GLY A 67 -4.39 -7.72 18.39
CA GLY A 67 -3.39 -7.55 19.44
C GLY A 67 -1.99 -7.93 18.97
N TYR A 68 -0.97 -7.49 19.71
CA TYR A 68 0.42 -7.85 19.43
C TYR A 68 0.70 -9.30 19.84
N VAL A 69 0.77 -10.21 18.87
CA VAL A 69 1.24 -11.58 19.11
C VAL A 69 2.76 -11.59 18.96
N ASP A 70 3.47 -11.46 20.08
CA ASP A 70 4.92 -11.64 20.10
C ASP A 70 5.26 -13.10 19.78
N SER A 71 5.82 -13.36 18.60
CA SER A 71 6.29 -14.68 18.21
C SER A 71 7.54 -15.15 18.98
N HIS A 72 8.14 -14.29 19.81
CA HIS A 72 9.30 -14.59 20.65
C HIS A 72 9.00 -14.72 22.15
N LEU A 73 7.77 -14.47 22.60
CA LEU A 73 7.36 -14.79 23.97
C LEU A 73 6.83 -16.23 24.04
N PRO A 74 7.31 -17.07 24.97
CA PRO A 74 6.71 -18.38 25.20
C PRO A 74 5.24 -18.19 25.54
N LYS A 75 4.36 -18.91 24.83
CA LYS A 75 2.92 -18.92 25.11
C LYS A 75 2.74 -19.23 26.59
N SER A 76 2.23 -18.26 27.35
CA SER A 76 1.80 -18.50 28.72
C SER A 76 0.54 -19.34 28.65
N THR A 77 0.71 -20.65 28.83
CA THR A 77 -0.37 -21.58 29.11
C THR A 77 -0.95 -21.18 30.47
N VAL A 78 -2.22 -20.75 30.47
CA VAL A 78 -3.08 -20.78 31.66
C VAL A 78 -4.05 -21.93 31.48
#